data_AF-A0A179IDU9-F1
#
_entry.id   AF-A0A179IDU9-F1
#
_cell.length_a   1.000
_cell.length_b   1.000
_cell.length_c   1.000
_cell.angle_alpha   90.00
_cell.angle_beta   90.00
_cell.angle_gamma   90.00
#
_symmetry.space_group_name_H-M   'P 1'
#
loop_
_entity.id
_entity.type
_entity.pdbx_description
1 polymer ?
#
loop_
_entity_poly.entity_id
_entity_poly.type
_entity_poly.pdbx_seq_one_letter_code
_entity_poly.pdbx_strand_id
1 'polypeptide(L)'
;MQTFLLFQETGTDSWIQTLRHTRETYTERRDHFLKFIRHPESLAEISSDPLNDDPESPWNTLRQDEVMRAEIEQDVKRLPDEANYHQDSIQLLILDVLFIYCKLNPGRGGYRQGMHELLAPIVHVLDQDAVNRESLVENDLLDVAMLETLDAAYVEHDAYAIFSKLMERAQFFYEVKDAAPGTQSFQESSSAIVERSKHVHQVLLNKIDPDLAAHLTNIEILPQIFLIRWIRLLFSREFPFNQFLVLWDTLFAVDPSLDLIDFISCAMLLRIRWQLLEADYSVCLQLLLKYPAPDPQHGPHTFVEDAIYLRSHPDFPGGSSIISKYTDRSPATPGVSATSPTTAA
;
A
#
# COMPACT_ATOMS: atom_id res chain seq x y z
N MET A 1 -5.72 -2.76 -13.46
CA MET A 1 -4.68 -1.98 -12.74
C MET A 1 -3.63 -1.30 -13.65
N GLN A 2 -2.98 -2.00 -14.59
CA GLN A 2 -1.93 -1.45 -15.47
C GLN A 2 -2.40 -0.21 -16.27
N THR A 3 -3.61 -0.28 -16.85
CA THR A 3 -4.23 0.84 -17.57
C THR A 3 -4.44 2.07 -16.69
N PHE A 4 -4.90 1.88 -15.46
CA PHE A 4 -5.24 2.97 -14.56
C PHE A 4 -4.03 3.67 -13.96
N LEU A 5 -2.92 2.97 -13.74
CA LEU A 5 -1.74 3.55 -13.08
C LEU A 5 -0.67 4.01 -14.07
N LEU A 6 -0.51 3.36 -15.22
CA LEU A 6 0.54 3.71 -16.18
C LEU A 6 0.10 4.70 -17.26
N PHE A 7 -1.19 4.75 -17.62
CA PHE A 7 -1.65 5.43 -18.85
C PHE A 7 -2.68 6.55 -18.62
N GLN A 8 -2.74 7.15 -17.43
CA GLN A 8 -3.73 8.16 -17.06
C GLN A 8 -3.83 9.35 -18.04
N GLU A 9 -2.73 9.70 -18.71
CA GLU A 9 -2.63 10.88 -19.58
C GLU A 9 -2.33 10.55 -21.05
N THR A 10 -2.23 9.26 -21.40
CA THR A 10 -1.78 8.82 -22.73
C THR A 10 -2.88 8.10 -23.49
N GLY A 11 -3.13 8.52 -24.73
CA GLY A 11 -4.02 7.80 -25.65
C GLY A 11 -3.50 6.38 -25.93
N THR A 12 -4.40 5.46 -26.28
CA THR A 12 -4.09 4.04 -26.57
C THR A 12 -2.97 3.88 -27.59
N ASP A 13 -2.84 4.84 -28.50
CA ASP A 13 -1.85 4.84 -29.59
C ASP A 13 -0.38 4.91 -29.09
N SER A 14 -0.14 5.42 -27.87
CA SER A 14 1.21 5.52 -27.29
C SER A 14 1.50 4.48 -26.21
N TRP A 15 0.53 3.66 -25.80
CA TRP A 15 0.71 2.68 -24.71
C TRP A 15 1.85 1.71 -25.00
N ILE A 16 1.86 1.16 -26.22
CA ILE A 16 2.89 0.24 -26.68
C ILE A 16 4.29 0.87 -26.61
N GLN A 17 4.44 2.10 -27.08
CA GLN A 17 5.72 2.80 -27.07
C GLN A 17 6.21 3.04 -25.64
N THR A 18 5.32 3.47 -24.75
CA THR A 18 5.63 3.68 -23.33
C THR A 18 6.03 2.37 -22.64
N LEU A 19 5.32 1.27 -22.91
CA LEU A 19 5.65 -0.06 -22.36
C LEU A 19 7.02 -0.52 -22.81
N ARG A 20 7.30 -0.47 -24.12
CA ARG A 20 8.60 -0.85 -24.67
C ARG A 20 9.73 -0.06 -24.03
N HIS A 21 9.58 1.27 -23.94
CA HIS A 21 10.58 2.12 -23.32
C HIS A 21 10.80 1.79 -21.83
N THR A 22 9.73 1.53 -21.09
CA THR A 22 9.81 1.19 -19.65
C THR A 22 10.44 -0.18 -19.45
N ARG A 23 10.10 -1.17 -20.29
CA ARG A 23 10.68 -2.52 -20.29
C ARG A 23 12.16 -2.49 -20.66
N GLU A 24 12.56 -1.73 -21.68
CA GLU A 24 13.97 -1.53 -22.05
C GLU A 24 14.75 -0.90 -20.90
N THR A 25 14.23 0.20 -20.34
CA THR A 25 14.86 0.89 -19.21
C THR A 25 15.03 -0.04 -18.02
N TYR A 26 14.00 -0.79 -17.64
CA TYR A 26 14.10 -1.74 -16.53
C TYR A 26 15.13 -2.84 -16.80
N THR A 27 15.18 -3.37 -18.04
CA THR A 27 16.17 -4.39 -18.43
C THR A 27 17.59 -3.88 -18.22
N GLU A 28 17.91 -2.67 -18.70
CA GLU A 28 19.22 -2.05 -18.51
C GLU A 28 19.58 -1.89 -17.03
N ARG A 29 18.63 -1.45 -16.19
CA ARG A 29 18.87 -1.26 -14.75
C ARG A 29 19.03 -2.58 -14.02
N ARG A 30 18.20 -3.57 -14.34
CA ARG A 30 18.28 -4.92 -13.78
C ARG A 30 19.63 -5.55 -14.08
N ASP A 31 20.03 -5.54 -15.35
CA ASP A 31 21.27 -6.19 -15.78
C ASP A 31 22.49 -5.48 -15.19
N HIS A 32 22.43 -4.15 -15.01
CA HIS A 32 23.46 -3.39 -14.32
C HIS A 32 23.55 -3.75 -12.82
N PHE A 33 22.45 -3.64 -12.06
CA PHE A 33 22.48 -3.82 -10.60
C PHE A 33 22.61 -5.27 -10.17
N LEU A 34 22.13 -6.23 -10.97
CA LEU A 34 22.24 -7.65 -10.67
C LEU A 34 23.47 -8.31 -11.27
N LYS A 35 24.33 -7.56 -11.99
CA LYS A 35 25.51 -8.12 -12.66
C LYS A 35 26.33 -9.02 -11.74
N PHE A 36 26.77 -8.51 -10.59
CA PHE A 36 27.63 -9.26 -9.68
C PHE A 36 26.88 -10.27 -8.82
N ILE A 37 25.57 -10.12 -8.66
CA ILE A 37 24.70 -11.10 -8.00
C ILE A 37 24.51 -12.34 -8.89
N ARG A 38 24.28 -12.13 -10.19
CA ARG A 38 24.05 -13.21 -11.18
C ARG A 38 25.35 -13.78 -11.74
N HIS A 39 26.40 -12.97 -11.80
CA HIS A 39 27.73 -13.34 -12.30
C HIS A 39 28.84 -12.97 -11.30
N PRO A 40 28.94 -13.65 -10.14
CA PRO A 40 29.98 -13.39 -9.16
C PRO A 40 31.40 -13.54 -9.71
N GLU A 41 31.60 -14.39 -10.73
CA GLU A 41 32.86 -14.59 -11.43
C GLU A 41 33.40 -13.30 -12.06
N SER A 42 32.52 -12.37 -12.45
CA SER A 42 32.91 -11.07 -13.02
C SER A 42 33.69 -10.20 -12.03
N LEU A 43 33.60 -10.46 -10.72
CA LEU A 43 34.39 -9.74 -9.71
C LEU A 43 35.84 -10.21 -9.66
N ALA A 44 36.11 -11.48 -9.98
CA ALA A 44 37.46 -12.02 -9.99
C ALA A 44 38.32 -11.44 -11.12
N GLU A 45 37.69 -10.91 -12.17
CA GLU A 45 38.34 -10.21 -13.28
C GLU A 45 38.74 -8.76 -12.91
N ILE A 46 38.13 -8.22 -11.86
CA ILE A 46 38.43 -6.87 -11.37
C ILE A 46 39.62 -6.98 -10.42
N SER A 47 40.74 -6.34 -10.78
CA SER A 47 41.97 -6.27 -9.98
C SER A 47 41.80 -5.38 -8.72
N SER A 48 40.79 -5.65 -7.91
CA SER A 48 40.47 -4.99 -6.64
C SER A 48 40.51 -6.03 -5.52
N ASP A 49 41.20 -5.71 -4.43
CA ASP A 49 41.28 -6.57 -3.24
C ASP A 49 39.87 -6.75 -2.61
N PRO A 50 39.37 -7.99 -2.45
CA PRO A 50 38.07 -8.28 -1.83
C PRO A 50 37.88 -7.73 -0.42
N LEU A 51 38.99 -7.57 0.32
CA LEU A 51 39.00 -7.05 1.69
C LEU A 51 39.26 -5.54 1.75
N ASN A 52 39.33 -4.85 0.60
CA ASN A 52 39.49 -3.42 0.58
C ASN A 52 38.23 -2.72 1.12
N ASP A 53 38.42 -1.83 2.09
CA ASP A 53 37.36 -1.00 2.68
C ASP A 53 37.04 0.24 1.85
N ASP A 54 37.61 0.38 0.65
CA ASP A 54 37.28 1.46 -0.30
C ASP A 54 35.77 1.49 -0.59
N PRO A 55 35.03 2.55 -0.19
CA PRO A 55 33.58 2.64 -0.35
C PRO A 55 33.10 2.46 -1.80
N GLU A 56 33.95 2.80 -2.77
CA GLU A 56 33.66 2.69 -4.22
C GLU A 56 34.04 1.32 -4.81
N SER A 57 34.55 0.39 -3.99
CA SER A 57 34.91 -0.94 -4.44
C SER A 57 33.67 -1.76 -4.86
N PRO A 58 33.71 -2.47 -6.00
CA PRO A 58 32.64 -3.38 -6.41
C PRO A 58 32.31 -4.44 -5.35
N TRP A 59 33.30 -4.84 -4.54
CA TRP A 59 33.12 -5.78 -3.43
C TRP A 59 32.28 -5.19 -2.30
N ASN A 60 32.45 -3.91 -1.99
CA ASN A 60 31.63 -3.21 -0.99
C ASN A 60 30.18 -3.08 -1.49
N THR A 61 30.00 -2.72 -2.77
CA THR A 61 28.67 -2.66 -3.38
C THR A 61 27.97 -4.02 -3.35
N LEU A 62 28.66 -5.11 -3.75
CA LEU A 62 28.08 -6.46 -3.69
C LEU A 62 27.65 -6.82 -2.26
N ARG A 63 28.51 -6.61 -1.27
CA ARG A 63 28.18 -6.92 0.14
C ARG A 63 26.95 -6.17 0.63
N GLN A 64 26.82 -4.88 0.28
CA GLN A 64 25.63 -4.09 0.62
C GLN A 64 24.38 -4.60 -0.10
N ASP A 65 24.52 -4.99 -1.37
CA ASP A 65 23.43 -5.52 -2.17
C ASP A 65 22.95 -6.88 -1.65
N GLU A 66 23.86 -7.77 -1.24
CA GLU A 66 23.52 -9.04 -0.60
C GLU A 66 22.78 -8.84 0.73
N VAL A 67 23.21 -7.88 1.55
CA VAL A 67 22.53 -7.54 2.82
C VAL A 67 21.10 -7.05 2.55
N MET A 68 20.92 -6.12 1.61
CA MET A 68 19.60 -5.61 1.24
C MET A 68 18.70 -6.71 0.67
N ARG A 69 19.23 -7.56 -0.22
CA ARG A 69 18.47 -8.67 -0.79
C ARG A 69 18.08 -9.69 0.26
N ALA A 70 18.95 -10.01 1.21
CA ALA A 70 18.64 -10.91 2.31
C ALA A 70 17.53 -10.35 3.22
N GLU A 71 17.52 -9.04 3.47
CA GLU A 71 16.43 -8.38 4.21
C GLU A 71 15.09 -8.50 3.47
N ILE A 72 15.07 -8.19 2.17
CA ILE A 72 13.87 -8.32 1.33
C ILE A 72 13.40 -9.78 1.28
N GLU A 73 14.32 -10.73 1.08
CA GLU A 73 14.01 -12.15 0.95
C GLU A 73 13.35 -12.72 2.21
N GLN A 74 13.76 -12.29 3.41
CA GLN A 74 13.13 -12.69 4.67
C GLN A 74 11.64 -12.31 4.73
N ASP A 75 11.28 -11.16 4.18
CA ASP A 75 9.91 -10.68 4.10
C ASP A 75 9.11 -11.39 3.00
N VAL A 76 9.70 -11.55 1.82
CA VAL A 76 9.05 -12.24 0.68
C VAL A 76 8.71 -13.69 1.05
N LYS A 77 9.58 -14.39 1.78
CA LYS A 77 9.31 -15.75 2.29
C LYS A 77 8.13 -15.84 3.26
N ARG A 78 7.73 -14.72 3.88
CA ARG A 78 6.63 -14.62 4.85
C ARG A 78 5.33 -14.09 4.25
N LEU A 79 5.27 -13.91 2.93
CA LEU A 79 4.02 -13.61 2.23
C LEU A 79 2.96 -14.68 2.56
N PRO A 80 1.66 -14.31 2.60
CA PRO A 80 0.60 -15.24 2.94
C PRO A 80 0.29 -16.24 1.82
N ASP A 81 -0.25 -17.42 2.17
CA ASP A 81 -0.70 -18.48 1.25
C ASP A 81 -2.02 -18.13 0.51
N GLU A 82 -2.16 -16.90 0.03
CA GLU A 82 -3.36 -16.42 -0.67
C GLU A 82 -3.27 -16.56 -2.20
N ALA A 83 -2.04 -16.68 -2.70
CA ALA A 83 -1.71 -16.81 -4.12
C ALA A 83 -0.47 -17.72 -4.32
N ASN A 84 0.09 -17.73 -5.52
CA ASN A 84 1.30 -18.47 -5.89
C ASN A 84 2.61 -17.86 -5.37
N TYR A 85 2.59 -17.08 -4.29
CA TYR A 85 3.76 -16.35 -3.77
C TYR A 85 4.91 -17.24 -3.27
N HIS A 86 4.67 -18.53 -3.06
CA HIS A 86 5.70 -19.49 -2.64
C HIS A 86 6.37 -20.23 -3.80
N GLN A 87 6.02 -19.90 -5.05
CA GLN A 87 6.79 -20.34 -6.21
C GLN A 87 8.11 -19.58 -6.30
N ASP A 88 9.23 -20.30 -6.50
CA ASP A 88 10.58 -19.71 -6.55
C ASP A 88 10.70 -18.59 -7.60
N SER A 89 10.04 -18.76 -8.75
CA SER A 89 10.01 -17.74 -9.81
C SER A 89 9.33 -16.44 -9.35
N ILE A 90 8.22 -16.54 -8.62
CA ILE A 90 7.46 -15.39 -8.11
C ILE A 90 8.23 -14.70 -6.96
N GLN A 91 8.83 -15.47 -6.05
CA GLN A 91 9.67 -14.89 -4.98
C GLN A 91 10.87 -14.15 -5.55
N LEU A 92 11.55 -14.74 -6.54
CA LEU A 92 12.69 -14.12 -7.20
C LEU A 92 12.27 -12.83 -7.94
N LEU A 93 11.13 -12.84 -8.62
CA LEU A 93 10.57 -11.66 -9.29
C LEU A 93 10.30 -10.53 -8.29
N ILE A 94 9.58 -10.82 -7.20
CA ILE A 94 9.27 -9.82 -6.15
C ILE A 94 10.56 -9.27 -5.53
N LEU A 95 11.53 -10.15 -5.24
CA LEU A 95 12.84 -9.78 -4.70
C LEU A 95 13.61 -8.85 -5.65
N ASP A 96 13.71 -9.20 -6.93
CA ASP A 96 14.45 -8.42 -7.93
C ASP A 96 13.80 -7.04 -8.14
N VAL A 97 12.47 -6.97 -8.27
CA VAL A 97 11.74 -5.71 -8.42
C VAL A 97 11.95 -4.78 -7.22
N LEU A 98 11.79 -5.28 -5.98
CA LEU A 98 11.99 -4.47 -4.77
C LEU A 98 13.43 -3.99 -4.64
N PHE A 99 14.40 -4.89 -4.90
CA PHE A 99 15.81 -4.56 -4.85
C PHE A 99 16.15 -3.45 -5.86
N ILE A 100 15.74 -3.59 -7.12
CA ILE A 100 16.00 -2.59 -8.16
C ILE A 100 15.32 -1.27 -7.84
N TYR A 101 14.08 -1.30 -7.36
CA TYR A 101 13.39 -0.09 -6.91
C TYR A 101 14.18 0.65 -5.82
N CYS A 102 14.72 -0.06 -4.82
CA CYS A 102 15.54 0.53 -3.77
C CYS A 102 16.85 1.12 -4.30
N LYS A 103 17.54 0.41 -5.20
CA LYS A 103 18.77 0.90 -5.85
C LYS A 103 18.56 2.16 -6.67
N LEU A 104 17.41 2.29 -7.33
CA LEU A 104 17.05 3.46 -8.13
C LEU A 104 16.53 4.64 -7.30
N ASN A 105 16.15 4.40 -6.03
CA ASN A 105 15.60 5.42 -5.15
C ASN A 105 16.32 5.48 -3.78
N PRO A 106 17.65 5.68 -3.75
CA PRO A 106 18.43 5.63 -2.50
C PRO A 106 18.01 6.72 -1.49
N GLY A 107 17.53 7.87 -1.97
CA GLY A 107 17.05 8.96 -1.13
C GLY A 107 15.71 8.71 -0.42
N ARG A 108 15.01 7.61 -0.73
CA ARG A 108 13.70 7.26 -0.13
C ARG A 108 13.81 6.38 1.11
N GLY A 109 15.02 6.17 1.64
CA GLY A 109 15.24 5.44 2.89
C GLY A 109 15.29 3.91 2.75
N GLY A 110 15.54 3.41 1.53
CA GLY A 110 15.77 1.99 1.23
C GLY A 110 14.51 1.12 1.30
N TYR A 111 14.73 -0.19 1.43
CA TYR A 111 13.66 -1.15 1.61
C TYR A 111 12.99 -0.97 2.97
N ARG A 112 11.67 -1.13 3.03
CA ARG A 112 10.90 -1.09 4.27
C ARG A 112 9.87 -2.20 4.28
N GLN A 113 9.75 -2.88 5.43
CA GLN A 113 8.75 -3.92 5.64
C GLN A 113 7.34 -3.40 5.29
N GLY A 114 6.61 -4.21 4.51
CA GLY A 114 5.31 -3.89 3.94
C GLY A 114 5.35 -3.55 2.45
N MET A 115 6.50 -3.13 1.89
CA MET A 115 6.63 -2.89 0.44
C MET A 115 6.41 -4.18 -0.37
N HIS A 116 6.87 -5.32 0.13
CA HIS A 116 6.63 -6.64 -0.49
C HIS A 116 5.14 -6.99 -0.54
N GLU A 117 4.36 -6.57 0.44
CA GLU A 117 2.92 -6.80 0.50
C GLU A 117 2.13 -5.86 -0.41
N LEU A 118 2.72 -4.72 -0.80
CA LEU A 118 2.16 -3.88 -1.86
C LEU A 118 2.46 -4.45 -3.25
N LEU A 119 3.67 -4.97 -3.46
CA LEU A 119 4.09 -5.53 -4.75
C LEU A 119 3.45 -6.89 -5.04
N ALA A 120 3.28 -7.75 -4.03
CA ALA A 120 2.81 -9.12 -4.26
C ALA A 120 1.43 -9.18 -4.97
N PRO A 121 0.40 -8.41 -4.57
CA PRO A 121 -0.88 -8.39 -5.29
C PRO A 121 -0.77 -7.84 -6.72
N ILE A 122 0.17 -6.89 -6.95
CA ILE A 122 0.46 -6.37 -8.30
C ILE A 122 0.97 -7.48 -9.21
N VAL A 123 1.95 -8.24 -8.72
CA VAL A 123 2.52 -9.38 -9.45
C VAL A 123 1.46 -10.44 -9.70
N HIS A 124 0.62 -10.74 -8.71
CA HIS A 124 -0.44 -11.73 -8.85
C HIS A 124 -1.42 -11.39 -10.00
N VAL A 125 -1.92 -10.16 -10.04
CA VAL A 125 -2.87 -9.75 -11.09
C VAL A 125 -2.20 -9.77 -12.47
N LEU A 126 -0.95 -9.30 -12.57
CA LEU A 126 -0.21 -9.33 -13.83
C LEU A 126 0.07 -10.76 -14.33
N ASP A 127 0.43 -11.67 -13.41
CA ASP A 127 0.67 -13.09 -13.72
C ASP A 127 -0.62 -13.81 -14.17
N GLN A 128 -1.77 -13.45 -13.57
CA GLN A 128 -3.07 -13.98 -13.99
C GLN A 128 -3.51 -13.48 -15.37
N ASP A 129 -3.26 -12.21 -15.67
CA ASP A 129 -3.62 -11.58 -16.95
C ASP A 129 -2.61 -11.90 -18.07
N ALA A 130 -1.46 -12.49 -17.73
CA ALA A 130 -0.36 -12.77 -18.65
C ALA A 130 -0.75 -13.74 -19.76
N VAL A 131 -0.42 -13.38 -21.00
CA VAL A 131 -0.67 -14.17 -22.20
C VAL A 131 0.64 -14.73 -22.74
N ASN A 132 0.73 -16.06 -22.83
CA ASN A 132 1.85 -16.75 -23.44
C ASN A 132 1.72 -16.73 -24.97
N ARG A 133 2.67 -16.08 -25.66
CA ARG A 133 2.66 -16.02 -27.14
C ARG A 133 2.58 -17.39 -27.81
N GLU A 134 3.24 -18.39 -27.23
CA GLU A 134 3.30 -19.76 -27.77
C GLU A 134 1.96 -20.51 -27.64
N SER A 135 1.08 -20.08 -26.74
CA SER A 135 -0.23 -20.71 -26.52
C SER A 135 -1.30 -20.23 -27.50
N LEU A 136 -0.98 -19.26 -28.36
CA LEU A 136 -1.89 -18.67 -29.32
C LEU A 136 -1.90 -19.49 -30.61
N VAL A 137 -3.05 -20.02 -30.97
CA VAL A 137 -3.26 -20.72 -32.25
C VAL A 137 -3.38 -19.66 -33.36
N GLU A 138 -2.86 -19.92 -34.56
CA GLU A 138 -2.79 -19.01 -35.74
C GLU A 138 -4.12 -18.33 -36.15
N ASN A 139 -5.27 -18.72 -35.60
CA ASN A 139 -6.60 -18.19 -35.93
C ASN A 139 -7.21 -17.25 -34.87
N ASP A 140 -6.56 -17.05 -33.72
CA ASP A 140 -7.05 -16.09 -32.75
C ASP A 140 -6.64 -14.67 -33.16
N LEU A 141 -7.62 -13.88 -33.57
CA LEU A 141 -7.53 -12.44 -33.80
C LEU A 141 -7.36 -11.70 -32.46
N LEU A 142 -6.43 -12.14 -31.60
CA LEU A 142 -6.03 -11.33 -30.47
C LEU A 142 -5.45 -10.03 -31.03
N ASP A 143 -6.00 -8.92 -30.57
CA ASP A 143 -5.48 -7.60 -30.90
C ASP A 143 -3.99 -7.58 -30.55
N VAL A 144 -3.14 -7.26 -31.53
CA VAL A 144 -1.68 -7.15 -31.35
C VAL A 144 -1.37 -6.22 -30.17
N ALA A 145 -2.20 -5.20 -29.95
CA ALA A 145 -2.07 -4.32 -28.80
C ALA A 145 -2.26 -5.05 -27.46
N MET A 146 -3.22 -5.97 -27.36
CA MET A 146 -3.45 -6.76 -26.14
C MET A 146 -2.28 -7.72 -25.88
N LEU A 147 -1.76 -8.36 -26.93
CA LEU A 147 -0.59 -9.25 -26.83
C LEU A 147 0.68 -8.53 -26.42
N GLU A 148 0.90 -7.32 -26.90
CA GLU A 148 2.05 -6.53 -26.47
C GLU A 148 1.88 -6.01 -25.03
N THR A 149 0.64 -5.71 -24.63
CA THR A 149 0.35 -5.21 -23.29
C THR A 149 0.48 -6.29 -22.21
N LEU A 150 -0.02 -7.51 -22.47
CA LEU A 150 -0.13 -8.58 -21.47
C LEU A 150 0.91 -9.71 -21.68
N ASP A 151 2.02 -9.43 -22.33
CA ASP A 151 3.04 -10.43 -22.64
C ASP A 151 3.67 -11.03 -21.36
N ALA A 152 3.53 -12.35 -21.19
CA ALA A 152 4.06 -13.08 -20.04
C ALA A 152 5.57 -12.91 -19.84
N ALA A 153 6.34 -12.63 -20.90
CA ALA A 153 7.78 -12.40 -20.80
C ALA A 153 8.16 -11.12 -20.03
N TYR A 154 7.20 -10.21 -19.82
CA TYR A 154 7.43 -8.89 -19.23
C TYR A 154 6.69 -8.64 -17.92
N VAL A 155 6.16 -9.68 -17.26
CA VAL A 155 5.46 -9.54 -15.96
C VAL A 155 6.35 -8.84 -14.92
N GLU A 156 7.64 -9.20 -14.83
CA GLU A 156 8.60 -8.55 -13.92
C GLU A 156 8.76 -7.05 -14.21
N HIS A 157 8.90 -6.69 -15.49
CA HIS A 157 9.07 -5.31 -15.94
C HIS A 157 7.82 -4.47 -15.65
N ASP A 158 6.65 -5.02 -15.96
CA ASP A 158 5.38 -4.34 -15.78
C ASP A 158 5.04 -4.21 -14.28
N ALA A 159 5.39 -5.22 -13.47
CA ALA A 159 5.28 -5.16 -12.03
C ALA A 159 6.15 -4.03 -11.45
N TYR A 160 7.40 -3.91 -11.90
CA TYR A 160 8.27 -2.78 -11.52
C TYR A 160 7.67 -1.43 -11.91
N ALA A 161 7.13 -1.31 -13.13
CA ALA A 161 6.54 -0.07 -13.63
C ALA A 161 5.35 0.37 -12.77
N ILE A 162 4.40 -0.54 -12.54
CA ILE A 162 3.19 -0.25 -11.74
C ILE A 162 3.58 0.02 -10.28
N PHE A 163 4.45 -0.78 -9.70
CA PHE A 163 4.92 -0.59 -8.33
C PHE A 163 5.65 0.76 -8.16
N SER A 164 6.49 1.14 -9.13
CA SER A 164 7.16 2.44 -9.11
C SER A 164 6.15 3.59 -9.13
N LYS A 165 5.08 3.49 -9.95
CA LYS A 165 3.99 4.47 -9.96
C LYS A 165 3.22 4.53 -8.66
N LEU A 166 2.89 3.38 -8.07
CA LEU A 166 2.26 3.34 -6.75
C LEU A 166 3.14 4.04 -5.70
N MET A 167 4.43 3.75 -5.72
CA MET A 167 5.37 4.29 -4.75
C MET A 167 5.69 5.78 -4.95
N GLU A 168 5.47 6.39 -6.12
CA GLU A 168 5.53 7.86 -6.27
C GLU A 168 4.61 8.57 -5.26
N ARG A 169 3.49 7.93 -4.89
CA ARG A 169 2.52 8.44 -3.91
C ARG A 169 2.68 7.79 -2.54
N ALA A 170 2.86 6.47 -2.48
CA ALA A 170 2.92 5.73 -1.22
C ALA A 170 4.25 5.87 -0.46
N GLN A 171 5.34 6.33 -1.10
CA GLN A 171 6.67 6.47 -0.46
C GLN A 171 6.63 7.22 0.88
N PHE A 172 5.80 8.27 0.99
CA PHE A 172 5.69 9.09 2.20
C PHE A 172 5.22 8.28 3.42
N PHE A 173 4.60 7.12 3.22
CA PHE A 173 4.14 6.25 4.31
C PHE A 173 5.31 5.49 4.94
N TYR A 174 6.42 5.39 4.22
CA TYR A 174 7.62 4.64 4.59
C TYR A 174 8.79 5.54 5.00
N GLU A 175 8.67 6.86 4.81
CA GLU A 175 9.70 7.82 5.21
C GLU A 175 9.90 7.83 6.73
N VAL A 176 11.15 7.62 7.13
CA VAL A 176 11.64 7.87 8.48
C VAL A 176 12.52 9.11 8.39
N LYS A 177 12.13 10.19 9.07
CA LYS A 177 13.00 11.36 9.20
C LYS A 177 14.11 10.96 10.17
N ASP A 178 15.26 10.57 9.63
CA ASP A 178 16.43 10.36 10.46
C ASP A 178 16.81 11.69 11.12
N ALA A 179 17.00 11.66 12.44
CA ALA A 179 17.59 12.79 13.15
C ALA A 179 18.97 13.05 12.54
N ALA A 180 19.25 14.31 12.20
CA ALA A 180 20.54 14.69 11.64
C ALA A 180 21.69 14.13 12.50
N PRO A 181 22.74 13.56 11.89
CA PRO A 181 23.87 13.02 12.65
C PRO A 181 24.55 14.17 13.40
N GLY A 182 24.37 14.23 14.72
CA GLY A 182 25.01 15.24 15.58
C GLY A 182 24.17 15.80 16.73
N THR A 183 22.86 15.59 16.74
CA THR A 183 22.01 16.02 17.87
C THR A 183 21.51 14.82 18.68
N GLN A 184 22.14 14.57 19.82
CA GLN A 184 21.56 13.74 20.89
C GLN A 184 20.38 14.47 21.53
N SER A 185 19.28 14.58 20.80
CA SER A 185 17.98 14.93 21.37
C SER A 185 17.10 13.70 21.35
N PHE A 186 16.66 13.25 22.52
CA PHE A 186 15.58 12.28 22.75
C PHE A 186 14.20 12.79 22.25
N GLN A 187 14.18 13.63 21.22
CA GLN A 187 12.94 14.03 20.57
C GLN A 187 12.53 12.88 19.65
N GLU A 188 11.38 12.28 19.96
CA GLU A 188 10.69 11.30 19.12
C GLU A 188 10.76 11.77 17.65
N SER A 189 11.53 11.06 16.83
CA SER A 189 11.54 11.22 15.39
C SER A 189 10.16 10.81 14.89
N SER A 190 9.22 11.76 14.87
CA SER A 190 7.86 11.46 14.44
C SER A 190 7.87 11.16 12.94
N SER A 191 7.72 9.88 12.60
CA SER A 191 7.58 9.43 11.22
C SER A 191 6.33 10.07 10.60
N ALA A 192 6.38 10.42 9.31
CA ALA A 192 5.26 11.07 8.61
C ALA A 192 3.95 10.27 8.76
N ILE A 193 4.03 8.95 8.83
CA ILE A 193 2.86 8.08 9.04
C ILE A 193 2.24 8.22 10.44
N VAL A 194 3.04 8.52 11.46
CA VAL A 194 2.58 8.74 12.84
C VAL A 194 1.82 10.06 12.90
N GLU A 195 2.36 11.12 12.31
CA GLU A 195 1.66 12.41 12.20
C GLU A 195 0.38 12.30 11.37
N ARG A 196 0.40 11.54 10.27
CA ARG A 196 -0.80 11.26 9.49
C ARG A 196 -1.84 10.49 10.31
N SER A 197 -1.43 9.50 11.10
CA SER A 197 -2.33 8.77 12.00
C SER A 197 -2.96 9.69 13.05
N LYS A 198 -2.18 10.60 13.63
CA LYS A 198 -2.70 11.65 14.53
C LYS A 198 -3.68 12.56 13.80
N HIS A 199 -3.39 12.97 12.57
CA HIS A 199 -4.29 13.81 11.76
C HIS A 199 -5.64 13.14 11.52
N VAL A 200 -5.64 11.88 11.06
CA VAL A 200 -6.86 11.09 10.83
C VAL A 200 -7.74 11.06 12.08
N HIS A 201 -7.14 10.85 13.25
CA HIS A 201 -7.89 10.75 14.50
C HIS A 201 -8.28 12.12 15.10
N GLN A 202 -7.29 12.98 15.36
CA GLN A 202 -7.47 14.21 16.14
C GLN A 202 -8.08 15.35 15.32
N VAL A 203 -8.00 15.29 13.99
CA VAL A 203 -8.53 16.33 13.11
C VAL A 203 -9.75 15.81 12.34
N LEU A 204 -9.59 14.77 11.53
CA LEU A 204 -10.67 14.31 10.64
C LEU A 204 -11.78 13.62 11.42
N LEU A 205 -11.45 12.55 12.17
CA LEU A 205 -12.44 11.82 12.96
C LEU A 205 -13.06 12.73 14.02
N ASN A 206 -12.28 13.55 14.72
CA ASN A 206 -12.84 14.48 15.70
C ASN A 206 -13.83 15.50 15.10
N LYS A 207 -13.70 15.84 13.81
CA LYS A 207 -14.66 16.71 13.11
C LYS A 207 -15.90 15.95 12.60
N ILE A 208 -15.73 14.69 12.21
CA ILE A 208 -16.76 13.82 11.63
C ILE A 208 -17.60 13.11 12.70
N ASP A 209 -16.98 12.67 13.79
CA ASP A 209 -17.60 12.01 14.93
C ASP A 209 -16.80 12.28 16.22
N PRO A 210 -17.05 13.43 16.88
CA PRO A 210 -16.34 13.83 18.10
C PRO A 210 -16.48 12.82 19.23
N ASP A 211 -17.63 12.15 19.35
CA ASP A 211 -17.89 11.18 20.42
C ASP A 211 -16.99 9.95 20.27
N LEU A 212 -16.87 9.42 19.05
CA LEU A 212 -15.98 8.29 18.78
C LEU A 212 -14.51 8.66 18.97
N ALA A 213 -14.08 9.84 18.50
CA ALA A 213 -12.72 10.33 18.71
C ALA A 213 -12.38 10.52 20.20
N ALA A 214 -13.33 11.08 20.97
CA ALA A 214 -13.19 11.24 22.42
C ALA A 214 -13.13 9.88 23.11
N HIS A 215 -13.98 8.92 22.73
CA HIS A 215 -13.98 7.57 23.29
C HIS A 215 -12.62 6.87 23.10
N LEU A 216 -12.11 6.81 21.87
CA LEU A 216 -10.81 6.20 21.57
C LEU A 216 -9.66 6.85 22.38
N THR A 217 -9.72 8.18 22.57
CA THR A 217 -8.79 8.90 23.44
C THR A 217 -8.93 8.48 24.91
N ASN A 218 -10.16 8.41 25.41
CA ASN A 218 -10.45 8.12 26.81
C ASN A 218 -10.07 6.68 27.22
N ILE A 219 -10.18 5.74 26.29
CA ILE A 219 -9.69 4.36 26.50
C ILE A 219 -8.21 4.20 26.13
N GLU A 220 -7.49 5.30 25.87
CA GLU A 220 -6.05 5.34 25.61
C GLU A 220 -5.60 4.56 24.35
N ILE A 221 -6.47 4.43 23.34
CA ILE A 221 -6.08 3.87 22.05
C ILE A 221 -5.31 4.91 21.24
N LEU A 222 -4.05 4.60 20.98
CA LEU A 222 -3.20 5.40 20.11
C LEU A 222 -3.48 5.06 18.64
N PRO A 223 -3.82 6.04 17.78
CA PRO A 223 -4.26 5.78 16.41
C PRO A 223 -3.21 5.09 15.55
N GLN A 224 -1.93 5.37 15.80
CA GLN A 224 -0.82 4.74 15.06
C GLN A 224 -0.72 3.23 15.24
N ILE A 225 -1.32 2.65 16.29
CA ILE A 225 -1.25 1.19 16.55
C ILE A 225 -1.95 0.41 15.44
N PHE A 226 -3.04 0.94 14.86
CA PHE A 226 -3.79 0.29 13.78
C PHE A 226 -3.63 1.01 12.44
N LEU A 227 -3.62 2.35 12.43
CA LEU A 227 -3.59 3.13 11.18
C LEU A 227 -2.29 2.98 10.40
N ILE A 228 -1.14 2.75 11.06
CA ILE A 228 0.12 2.53 10.33
C ILE A 228 -0.02 1.34 9.38
N ARG A 229 -0.57 0.23 9.86
CA ARG A 229 -0.76 -0.98 9.04
C ARG A 229 -1.79 -0.74 7.95
N TRP A 230 -2.94 -0.15 8.31
CA TRP A 230 -4.02 0.14 7.36
C TRP A 230 -3.52 1.00 6.19
N ILE A 231 -2.81 2.08 6.49
CA ILE A 231 -2.35 3.04 5.48
C ILE A 231 -1.17 2.47 4.68
N ARG A 232 -0.15 1.91 5.34
CA ARG A 232 1.04 1.39 4.64
C ARG A 232 0.70 0.25 3.70
N LEU A 233 -0.22 -0.62 4.09
CA LEU A 233 -0.59 -1.79 3.31
C LEU A 233 -1.84 -1.55 2.45
N LEU A 234 -2.31 -0.30 2.33
CA LEU A 234 -3.52 0.06 1.58
C LEU A 234 -4.70 -0.87 1.90
N PHE A 235 -4.88 -1.15 3.19
CA PHE A 235 -5.95 -1.97 3.76
C PHE A 235 -5.95 -3.45 3.34
N SER A 236 -4.89 -3.95 2.69
CA SER A 236 -4.83 -5.33 2.18
C SER A 236 -4.94 -6.41 3.27
N ARG A 237 -4.56 -6.08 4.51
CA ARG A 237 -4.67 -6.97 5.67
C ARG A 237 -6.02 -6.94 6.38
N GLU A 238 -6.90 -6.01 6.01
CA GLU A 238 -8.18 -5.79 6.70
C GLU A 238 -9.33 -6.52 6.00
N PHE A 239 -9.13 -6.96 4.75
CA PHE A 239 -10.14 -7.64 3.95
C PHE A 239 -9.56 -8.90 3.28
N PRO A 240 -10.40 -9.92 3.01
CA PRO A 240 -9.95 -11.10 2.27
C PRO A 240 -9.35 -10.75 0.91
N PHE A 241 -8.38 -11.55 0.45
CA PHE A 241 -7.56 -11.30 -0.75
C PHE A 241 -8.37 -10.76 -1.95
N ASN A 242 -9.35 -11.54 -2.41
CA ASN A 242 -10.17 -11.16 -3.57
C ASN A 242 -10.99 -9.88 -3.34
N GLN A 243 -11.38 -9.58 -2.11
CA GLN A 243 -12.19 -8.38 -1.83
C GLN A 243 -11.33 -7.11 -1.75
N PHE A 244 -10.09 -7.20 -1.25
CA PHE A 244 -9.22 -6.02 -1.27
C PHE A 244 -8.72 -5.71 -2.69
N LEU A 245 -8.56 -6.70 -3.58
CA LEU A 245 -8.26 -6.44 -4.99
C LEU A 245 -9.35 -5.55 -5.63
N VAL A 246 -10.62 -5.83 -5.34
CA VAL A 246 -11.75 -5.00 -5.81
C VAL A 246 -11.74 -3.61 -5.17
N LEU A 247 -11.34 -3.50 -3.89
CA LEU A 247 -11.11 -2.21 -3.23
C LEU A 247 -10.01 -1.41 -3.95
N TRP A 248 -8.89 -2.05 -4.30
CA TRP A 248 -7.78 -1.42 -5.01
C TRP A 248 -8.16 -0.98 -6.42
N ASP A 249 -8.90 -1.79 -7.18
CA ASP A 249 -9.40 -1.39 -8.49
C ASP A 249 -10.25 -0.12 -8.40
N THR A 250 -11.15 -0.06 -7.42
CA THR A 250 -12.02 1.11 -7.21
C THR A 250 -11.21 2.32 -6.75
N LEU A 251 -10.27 2.13 -5.81
CA LEU A 251 -9.42 3.19 -5.28
C LEU A 251 -8.54 3.79 -6.38
N PHE A 252 -7.81 2.97 -7.14
CA PHE A 252 -6.90 3.45 -8.18
C PHE A 252 -7.63 4.03 -9.40
N ALA A 253 -8.85 3.58 -9.69
CA ALA A 253 -9.66 4.17 -10.75
C ALA A 253 -10.17 5.57 -10.40
N VAL A 254 -10.48 5.83 -9.13
CA VAL A 254 -11.07 7.11 -8.69
C VAL A 254 -10.03 8.09 -8.16
N ASP A 255 -9.05 7.60 -7.41
CA ASP A 255 -8.10 8.39 -6.62
C ASP A 255 -6.69 7.80 -6.65
N PRO A 256 -6.01 7.85 -7.81
CA PRO A 256 -4.64 7.34 -7.92
C PRO A 256 -3.61 8.14 -7.11
N SER A 257 -3.95 9.34 -6.63
CA SER A 257 -3.10 10.13 -5.73
C SER A 257 -3.11 9.62 -4.29
N LEU A 258 -4.04 8.73 -3.91
CA LEU A 258 -4.19 8.17 -2.56
C LEU A 258 -4.57 9.19 -1.48
N ASP A 259 -5.28 10.25 -1.87
CA ASP A 259 -5.80 11.29 -0.99
C ASP A 259 -7.02 10.79 -0.17
N LEU A 260 -7.74 9.79 -0.67
CA LEU A 260 -8.92 9.20 -0.03
C LEU A 260 -8.59 8.27 1.14
N ILE A 261 -7.34 7.83 1.31
CA ILE A 261 -6.94 6.88 2.36
C ILE A 261 -7.39 7.32 3.77
N ASP A 262 -7.29 8.62 4.06
CA ASP A 262 -7.64 9.16 5.37
C ASP A 262 -9.15 9.06 5.61
N PHE A 263 -9.94 9.35 4.57
CA PHE A 263 -11.39 9.24 4.62
C PHE A 263 -11.88 7.79 4.60
N ILE A 264 -11.17 6.88 3.92
CA ILE A 264 -11.42 5.42 4.01
C ILE A 264 -11.20 4.96 5.45
N SER A 265 -10.12 5.41 6.09
CA SER A 265 -9.83 5.10 7.50
C SER A 265 -10.95 5.59 8.42
N CYS A 266 -11.44 6.82 8.22
CA CYS A 266 -12.61 7.32 8.94
C CYS A 266 -13.86 6.49 8.66
N ALA A 267 -14.18 6.19 7.39
CA ALA A 267 -15.35 5.39 7.01
C ALA A 267 -15.35 4.02 7.69
N MET A 268 -14.20 3.34 7.72
CA MET A 268 -14.02 2.08 8.45
C MET A 268 -14.38 2.23 9.94
N LEU A 269 -13.86 3.26 10.61
CA LEU A 269 -14.20 3.52 12.02
C LEU A 269 -15.70 3.79 12.23
N LEU A 270 -16.33 4.56 11.34
CA LEU A 270 -17.76 4.90 11.43
C LEU A 270 -18.67 3.68 11.26
N ARG A 271 -18.34 2.75 10.37
CA ARG A 271 -19.19 1.57 10.11
C ARG A 271 -19.25 0.61 11.29
N ILE A 272 -18.20 0.58 12.13
CA ILE A 272 -18.17 -0.22 13.36
C ILE A 272 -18.33 0.63 14.63
N ARG A 273 -18.75 1.89 14.49
CA ARG A 273 -18.84 2.88 15.59
C ARG A 273 -19.46 2.34 16.87
N TRP A 274 -20.63 1.71 16.76
CA TRP A 274 -21.37 1.25 17.94
C TRP A 274 -20.61 0.17 18.71
N GLN A 275 -19.95 -0.74 17.99
CA GLN A 275 -19.10 -1.77 18.60
C GLN A 275 -17.91 -1.12 19.30
N LEU A 276 -17.30 -0.09 18.70
CA LEU A 276 -16.19 0.64 19.30
C LEU A 276 -16.60 1.40 20.58
N LEU A 277 -17.74 2.09 20.56
CA LEU A 277 -18.24 2.84 21.72
C LEU A 277 -18.66 1.96 22.89
N GLU A 278 -19.14 0.75 22.62
CA GLU A 278 -19.51 -0.23 23.67
C GLU A 278 -18.30 -1.01 24.18
N ALA A 279 -17.16 -0.98 23.47
CA ALA A 279 -15.97 -1.75 23.78
C ALA A 279 -15.04 -1.04 24.79
N ASP A 280 -14.38 -1.86 25.61
CA ASP A 280 -13.22 -1.45 26.39
C ASP A 280 -11.94 -1.41 25.53
N TYR A 281 -10.80 -1.04 26.13
CA TYR A 281 -9.50 -0.99 25.44
C TYR A 281 -9.17 -2.28 24.67
N SER A 282 -9.36 -3.45 25.29
CA SER A 282 -8.92 -4.73 24.72
C SER A 282 -9.80 -5.14 23.54
N VAL A 283 -11.12 -5.05 23.69
CA VAL A 283 -12.08 -5.39 22.63
C VAL A 283 -11.98 -4.40 21.47
N CYS A 284 -11.85 -3.11 21.77
CA CYS A 284 -11.73 -2.07 20.75
C CYS A 284 -10.45 -2.25 19.93
N LEU A 285 -9.31 -2.51 20.59
CA LEU A 285 -8.05 -2.80 19.89
C LEU A 285 -8.15 -4.08 19.05
N GLN A 286 -8.84 -5.12 19.54
CA GLN A 286 -9.06 -6.33 18.75
C GLN A 286 -9.88 -6.04 17.48
N LEU A 287 -10.95 -5.25 17.57
CA LEU A 287 -11.77 -4.86 16.41
C LEU A 287 -10.94 -4.06 15.38
N LEU A 288 -10.06 -3.17 15.83
CA LEU A 288 -9.22 -2.36 14.96
C LEU A 288 -8.06 -3.15 14.31
N LEU A 289 -7.50 -4.13 15.03
CA LEU A 289 -6.42 -4.99 14.52
C LEU A 289 -6.92 -6.20 13.72
N LYS A 290 -8.22 -6.53 13.84
CA LYS A 290 -8.91 -7.58 13.09
C LYS A 290 -10.27 -7.04 12.65
N TYR A 291 -10.24 -6.16 11.66
CA TYR A 291 -11.43 -5.49 11.19
C TYR A 291 -12.52 -6.49 10.80
N PRO A 292 -13.77 -6.33 11.25
CA PRO A 292 -14.84 -7.26 10.93
C PRO A 292 -15.18 -7.21 9.44
N ALA A 293 -15.48 -8.37 8.87
CA ALA A 293 -15.89 -8.44 7.46
C ALA A 293 -17.15 -7.59 7.24
N PRO A 294 -17.18 -6.72 6.21
CA PRO A 294 -18.34 -5.92 5.91
C PRO A 294 -19.50 -6.80 5.42
N ASP A 295 -20.72 -6.25 5.46
CA ASP A 295 -21.90 -6.93 4.91
C ASP A 295 -21.66 -7.30 3.44
N PRO A 296 -22.04 -8.52 2.98
CA PRO A 296 -21.88 -8.93 1.59
C PRO A 296 -22.52 -7.97 0.56
N GLN A 297 -23.60 -7.26 0.92
CA GLN A 297 -24.23 -6.24 0.07
C GLN A 297 -23.38 -4.96 -0.03
N HIS A 298 -22.47 -4.74 0.92
CA HIS A 298 -21.65 -3.55 1.06
C HIS A 298 -20.17 -3.90 1.17
N GLY A 299 -19.65 -4.61 0.17
CA GLY A 299 -18.25 -5.04 0.13
C GLY A 299 -17.23 -3.90 0.21
N PRO A 300 -15.92 -4.21 0.35
CA PRO A 300 -14.88 -3.22 0.65
C PRO A 300 -14.79 -2.04 -0.31
N HIS A 301 -15.08 -2.22 -1.60
CA HIS A 301 -15.12 -1.12 -2.58
C HIS A 301 -16.02 0.05 -2.17
N THR A 302 -17.11 -0.21 -1.44
CA THR A 302 -18.02 0.83 -0.96
C THR A 302 -17.37 1.78 0.05
N PHE A 303 -16.24 1.41 0.69
CA PHE A 303 -15.49 2.36 1.52
C PHE A 303 -14.91 3.51 0.71
N VAL A 304 -14.60 3.29 -0.58
CA VAL A 304 -14.15 4.36 -1.48
C VAL A 304 -15.28 5.34 -1.75
N GLU A 305 -16.51 4.84 -1.98
CA GLU A 305 -17.69 5.70 -2.16
C GLU A 305 -17.98 6.54 -0.93
N ASP A 306 -17.94 5.92 0.26
CA ASP A 306 -18.11 6.65 1.52
C ASP A 306 -17.00 7.67 1.73
N ALA A 307 -15.75 7.35 1.35
CA ALA A 307 -14.62 8.27 1.44
C ALA A 307 -14.78 9.48 0.51
N ILE A 308 -15.28 9.28 -0.71
CA ILE A 308 -15.62 10.37 -1.63
C ILE A 308 -16.69 11.27 -1.01
N TYR A 309 -17.73 10.67 -0.42
CA TYR A 309 -18.79 11.41 0.25
C TYR A 309 -18.24 12.21 1.43
N LEU A 310 -17.46 11.59 2.32
CA LEU A 310 -16.85 12.25 3.49
C LEU A 310 -15.86 13.35 3.09
N ARG A 311 -15.14 13.20 1.98
CA ARG A 311 -14.27 14.27 1.46
C ARG A 311 -15.07 15.55 1.14
N SER A 312 -16.29 15.39 0.61
CA SER A 312 -17.20 16.51 0.34
C SER A 312 -18.01 16.97 1.57
N HIS A 313 -18.19 16.10 2.56
CA HIS A 313 -18.91 16.37 3.82
C HIS A 313 -18.06 15.99 5.04
N PRO A 314 -16.90 16.67 5.28
CA PRO A 314 -15.99 16.30 6.36
C PRO A 314 -16.47 16.94 7.68
N ASP A 315 -17.69 16.62 8.09
CA ASP A 315 -18.36 17.16 9.27
C ASP A 315 -19.31 16.13 9.91
N PHE A 316 -19.88 16.50 11.05
CA PHE A 316 -20.76 15.63 11.81
C PHE A 316 -22.00 15.15 11.02
N PRO A 317 -22.74 16.00 10.29
CA PRO A 317 -23.82 15.54 9.41
C PRO A 317 -23.35 14.49 8.37
N GLY A 318 -22.19 14.67 7.76
CA GLY A 318 -21.60 13.70 6.84
C GLY A 318 -21.31 12.37 7.52
N GLY A 319 -20.66 12.39 8.69
CA GLY A 319 -20.40 11.20 9.50
C GLY A 319 -21.68 10.46 9.90
N SER A 320 -22.68 11.19 10.40
CA SER A 320 -23.99 10.67 10.78
C SER A 320 -24.71 10.00 9.62
N SER A 321 -24.58 10.54 8.39
CA SER A 321 -25.16 9.94 7.18
C SER A 321 -24.54 8.58 6.85
N ILE A 322 -23.20 8.46 6.96
CA ILE A 322 -22.51 7.16 6.78
C ILE A 322 -22.94 6.17 7.87
N ILE A 323 -22.95 6.57 9.14
CA ILE A 323 -23.33 5.67 10.24
C ILE A 323 -24.76 5.15 10.05
N SER A 324 -25.69 6.04 9.68
CA SER A 324 -27.10 5.70 9.47
C SER A 324 -27.29 4.75 8.29
N LYS A 325 -26.49 4.90 7.23
CA LYS A 325 -26.50 4.02 6.04
C LYS A 325 -26.21 2.55 6.38
N TYR A 326 -25.41 2.28 7.41
CA TYR A 326 -24.93 0.92 7.72
C TYR A 326 -25.44 0.33 9.03
N THR A 327 -26.00 1.14 9.93
CA THR A 327 -26.31 0.68 11.30
C THR A 327 -27.76 0.90 11.73
N ASP A 328 -28.62 1.43 10.84
CA ASP A 328 -30.01 1.85 11.12
C ASP A 328 -30.15 2.77 12.35
N ARG A 329 -29.04 3.35 12.82
CA ARG A 329 -28.94 4.22 14.00
C ARG A 329 -28.20 5.49 13.60
N SER A 330 -28.59 6.62 14.19
CA SER A 330 -27.92 7.91 13.99
C SER A 330 -27.34 8.41 15.33
N PRO A 331 -26.13 8.97 15.34
CA PRO A 331 -25.59 9.65 16.52
C PRO A 331 -26.44 10.87 16.91
N ALA A 332 -26.49 11.16 18.21
CA ALA A 332 -27.12 12.39 18.70
C ALA A 332 -26.25 13.60 18.33
N THR A 333 -26.88 14.73 17.99
CA THR A 333 -26.15 15.95 17.62
C THR A 333 -25.28 16.46 18.78
N PRO A 334 -23.96 16.67 18.58
CA PRO A 334 -23.06 17.16 19.61
C PRO A 334 -23.57 18.49 20.17
N GLY A 335 -23.71 18.56 21.50
CA GLY A 335 -24.16 19.77 22.20
C GLY A 335 -25.67 19.93 22.39
N VAL A 336 -26.50 19.02 21.85
CA VAL A 336 -27.91 18.92 22.24
C VAL A 336 -28.00 17.96 23.42
N SER A 337 -27.83 18.48 24.63
CA SER A 337 -28.07 17.72 25.86
C SER A 337 -29.49 17.15 25.85
N ALA A 338 -29.61 15.86 26.15
CA ALA A 338 -30.90 15.20 26.38
C ALA A 338 -31.67 16.01 27.44
N THR A 339 -32.73 16.68 27.01
CA THR A 339 -33.67 17.31 27.93
C THR A 339 -34.25 16.19 28.79
N SER A 340 -33.93 16.27 30.09
CA SER A 340 -34.43 15.33 31.10
C SER A 340 -35.96 15.28 31.03
N PRO A 341 -36.59 14.10 31.14
CA PRO A 341 -38.04 14.04 31.22
C PRO A 341 -38.47 14.78 32.48
N THR A 342 -39.22 15.86 32.29
CA THR A 342 -39.86 16.58 33.38
C THR A 342 -40.86 15.61 34.01
N THR A 343 -40.56 15.16 35.22
CA THR A 343 -41.52 14.49 36.10
C THR A 343 -42.71 15.42 36.29
N ALA A 344 -43.83 15.09 35.63
CA ALA A 344 -45.12 15.66 35.95
C ALA A 344 -45.66 14.99 37.21
N ALA A 345 -46.24 15.84 38.06
CA ALA A 345 -46.63 15.64 39.46
C ALA A 345 -47.58 14.46 39.75
#